data_AF-A0A3M1I696-F1
#
_entry.id   AF-A0A3M1I696-F1
#
_cell.length_a   1.000
_cell.length_b   1.000
_cell.length_c   1.000
_cell.angle_alpha   90.00
_cell.angle_beta   90.00
_cell.angle_gamma   90.00
#
_symmetry.space_group_name_H-M   'P 1'
#
loop_
_entity.id
_entity.type
_entity.pdbx_description
1 polymer ?
#
loop_
_entity_poly.entity_id
_entity_poly.type
_entity_poly.pdbx_seq_one_letter_code
_entity_poly.pdbx_strand_id
1 'polypeptide(L)'
;MDSDGLIPRIGTFFVIVGVGLIALFAISDFAGMTNFDYFFLGMFVIGLGVLFRRRAAPPPPSGRFSILRKLREMMSPKSAKK
;
A
#
# COMPACT_ATOMS: atom_id res chain seq x y z
N MET A 1 -4.88 -14.83 15.40
CA MET A 1 -4.02 -13.70 15.01
C MET A 1 -4.40 -13.34 13.59
N ASP A 2 -4.88 -12.12 13.34
CA ASP A 2 -5.35 -11.68 12.02
C ASP A 2 -4.18 -11.53 11.04
N SER A 3 -3.88 -12.62 10.34
CA SER A 3 -2.82 -12.72 9.33
C SER A 3 -2.99 -11.72 8.18
N ASP A 4 -4.22 -11.23 7.96
CA ASP A 4 -4.61 -10.33 6.88
C ASP A 4 -3.90 -8.96 6.97
N GLY A 5 -3.48 -8.56 8.18
CA GLY A 5 -2.73 -7.33 8.40
C GLY A 5 -1.21 -7.47 8.22
N LEU A 6 -0.66 -8.68 8.19
CA LEU A 6 0.79 -8.90 8.12
C LEU A 6 1.34 -8.66 6.71
N ILE A 7 0.65 -9.14 5.68
CA ILE A 7 1.09 -9.01 4.28
C ILE A 7 1.28 -7.53 3.87
N PRO A 8 0.34 -6.60 4.15
CA PRO A 8 0.53 -5.19 3.83
C PRO A 8 1.64 -4.51 4.64
N ARG A 9 1.85 -4.93 5.89
CA ARG A 9 2.93 -4.43 6.75
C ARG A 9 4.30 -4.87 6.26
N ILE A 10 4.42 -6.14 5.86
CA ILE A 10 5.62 -6.67 5.20
C ILE A 10 5.90 -5.89 3.91
N GLY A 11 4.87 -5.61 3.10
CA GLY A 11 5.00 -4.76 1.93
C GLY A 11 5.56 -3.37 2.25
N THR A 12 5.08 -2.75 3.33
CA THR A 12 5.58 -1.45 3.79
C THR A 12 7.04 -1.52 4.25
N PHE A 13 7.42 -2.58 4.96
CA PHE A 13 8.81 -2.82 5.34
C PHE A 13 9.73 -2.89 4.12
N PHE A 14 9.38 -3.67 3.10
CA PHE A 14 10.16 -3.75 1.86
C PHE A 14 10.28 -2.38 1.16
N VAL A 15 9.20 -1.58 1.13
CA VAL A 15 9.29 -0.21 0.58
C VAL A 15 10.29 0.64 1.34
N ILE A 16 10.28 0.60 2.68
CA ILE A 16 11.23 1.37 3.51
C ILE A 16 12.68 0.93 3.25
N VAL A 17 12.94 -0.38 3.22
CA VAL A 17 14.26 -0.94 2.92
C VAL A 17 14.73 -0.51 1.53
N GLY A 18 13.86 -0.58 0.54
CA GLY A 18 14.19 -0.17 -0.83
C GLY A 18 14.47 1.33 -0.96
N VAL A 19 13.75 2.19 -0.25
CA VAL A 19 14.07 3.63 -0.15
C VAL A 19 15.45 3.83 0.50
N GLY A 20 15.77 3.06 1.54
CA GLY A 20 17.09 3.06 2.17
C GLY A 20 18.21 2.70 1.18
N LEU A 21 18.01 1.71 0.32
CA LEU A 21 18.97 1.34 -0.73
C LEU A 21 19.16 2.44 -1.78
N ILE A 22 18.07 3.12 -2.18
CA ILE A 22 18.17 4.27 -3.09
C ILE A 22 18.94 5.43 -2.44
N ALA A 23 18.75 5.68 -1.15
CA ALA A 23 19.54 6.65 -0.42
C ALA A 23 21.02 6.25 -0.35
N LEU A 24 21.32 4.97 -0.15
CA LEU A 24 22.67 4.42 -0.15
C LEU A 24 23.35 4.56 -1.52
N PHE A 25 22.60 4.34 -2.60
CA PHE A 25 23.04 4.63 -3.96
C PHE A 25 23.43 6.11 -4.12
N ALA A 26 22.57 7.04 -3.70
CA ALA A 26 22.86 8.47 -3.80
C ALA A 26 24.14 8.84 -3.04
N ILE A 27 24.32 8.30 -1.82
CA ILE A 27 25.56 8.50 -1.04
C ILE A 27 26.77 7.93 -1.78
N SER A 28 26.64 6.75 -2.39
CA SER A 28 27.73 6.11 -3.15
C SER A 28 28.15 6.92 -4.37
N ASP A 29 27.17 7.54 -5.06
CA ASP A 29 27.40 8.39 -6.22
C ASP A 29 28.09 9.71 -5.82
N PHE A 30 27.66 10.31 -4.69
CA PHE A 30 28.35 11.47 -4.12
C PHE A 30 29.80 11.17 -3.70
N ALA A 31 30.09 9.94 -3.29
CA ALA A 31 31.44 9.50 -2.94
C ALA A 31 32.31 9.16 -4.17
N GLY A 32 31.79 9.31 -5.40
CA GLY A 32 32.48 8.94 -6.63
C GLY A 32 32.63 7.42 -6.82
N MET A 33 31.96 6.61 -5.99
CA MET A 33 31.91 5.16 -6.07
C MET A 33 30.49 4.74 -6.47
N THR A 34 30.10 5.05 -7.70
CA THR A 34 28.74 4.79 -8.19
C THR A 34 28.45 3.28 -8.19
N ASN A 35 27.67 2.83 -7.21
CA ASN A 35 27.27 1.44 -7.07
C ASN A 35 25.84 1.25 -7.56
N PHE A 36 25.69 0.96 -8.85
CA PHE A 36 24.38 0.75 -9.48
C PHE A 36 23.59 -0.43 -8.90
N ASP A 37 24.27 -1.39 -8.26
CA ASP A 37 23.62 -2.51 -7.59
C ASP A 37 22.62 -2.04 -6.53
N TYR A 38 22.95 -0.99 -5.76
CA TYR A 38 22.04 -0.42 -4.76
C TYR A 38 20.80 0.21 -5.42
N PHE A 39 20.96 0.82 -6.59
CA PHE A 39 19.85 1.39 -7.34
C PHE A 39 18.89 0.32 -7.85
N PHE A 40 19.42 -0.68 -8.57
CA PHE A 40 18.60 -1.75 -9.15
C PHE A 40 17.96 -2.63 -8.07
N LEU A 41 18.71 -2.97 -7.01
CA LEU A 41 18.18 -3.72 -5.88
C LEU A 41 17.11 -2.90 -5.15
N GLY A 42 17.33 -1.61 -4.94
CA GLY A 42 16.36 -0.70 -4.34
C GLY A 42 15.06 -0.64 -5.13
N MET A 43 15.12 -0.44 -6.45
CA MET A 43 13.92 -0.44 -7.30
C MET A 43 13.18 -1.77 -7.26
N PHE A 44 13.91 -2.89 -7.34
CA PHE A 44 13.32 -4.24 -7.30
C PHE A 44 12.58 -4.49 -5.97
N VAL A 45 13.23 -4.14 -4.86
CA VAL A 45 12.68 -4.29 -3.50
C VAL A 45 11.44 -3.39 -3.30
N ILE A 46 11.47 -2.15 -3.77
CA ILE A 46 10.29 -1.26 -3.75
C ILE A 46 9.14 -1.87 -4.56
N GLY A 47 9.43 -2.37 -5.76
CA GLY A 47 8.44 -3.00 -6.63
C GLY A 47 7.72 -4.18 -5.94
N LEU A 48 8.48 -5.06 -5.29
CA LEU A 48 7.93 -6.16 -4.50
C LEU A 48 7.11 -5.67 -3.30
N GLY A 49 7.61 -4.68 -2.57
CA GLY A 49 6.90 -4.10 -1.43
C GLY A 49 5.55 -3.48 -1.81
N VAL A 50 5.50 -2.76 -2.94
CA VAL A 50 4.26 -2.21 -3.49
C VAL A 50 3.30 -3.32 -3.92
N LEU A 51 3.80 -4.40 -4.54
CA LEU A 51 2.98 -5.54 -4.92
C LEU A 51 2.30 -6.20 -3.71
N PHE A 52 3.03 -6.40 -2.61
CA PHE A 52 2.47 -6.93 -1.37
C PHE A 52 1.48 -5.98 -0.70
N ARG A 53 1.76 -4.67 -0.73
CA ARG A 53 0.84 -3.65 -0.22
C ARG A 53 -0.47 -3.61 -0.99
N ARG A 54 -0.45 -3.85 -2.30
CA ARG A 54 -1.65 -3.88 -3.16
C ARG A 54 -2.60 -5.03 -2.86
N ARG A 55 -2.13 -6.09 -2.19
CA ARG A 55 -2.96 -7.23 -1.77
C ARG A 55 -3.70 -6.98 -0.44
N ALA A 56 -3.60 -5.78 0.13
CA ALA A 56 -4.34 -5.43 1.33
C ALA A 56 -5.86 -5.53 1.08
N ALA A 57 -6.56 -6.23 1.98
CA ALA A 57 -8.02 -6.25 1.98
C ALA A 57 -8.57 -4.82 2.12
N PRO A 58 -9.66 -4.48 1.42
CA PRO A 58 -10.29 -3.17 1.57
C PRO A 58 -10.62 -2.95 3.05
N PRO A 59 -10.36 -1.74 3.59
CA PRO A 59 -10.62 -1.46 4.99
C PRO A 59 -12.11 -1.73 5.29
N PRO A 60 -12.43 -2.24 6.49
CA PRO A 60 -13.81 -2.48 6.88
C PRO A 60 -14.61 -1.18 6.68
N PRO A 61 -15.83 -1.27 6.14
CA PRO A 61 -16.62 -0.09 5.79
C PRO A 61 -16.77 0.80 7.01
N SER A 62 -16.19 2.00 6.96
CA SER A 62 -16.29 2.94 8.07
C SER A 62 -17.76 3.34 8.21
N GLY A 63 -18.36 3.08 9.37
CA GLY A 63 -19.78 3.38 9.64
C GLY A 63 -20.16 4.86 9.54
N ARG A 64 -19.19 5.74 9.21
CA ARG A 64 -19.32 7.20 9.09
C ARG A 64 -20.34 7.64 8.03
N PHE A 65 -20.57 6.83 7.00
CA PHE A 65 -21.58 7.09 5.96
C PHE A 65 -22.78 6.14 6.00
N SER A 66 -22.95 5.40 7.09
CA SER A 66 -24.07 4.46 7.25
C SER A 66 -25.44 5.16 7.17
N ILE A 67 -25.54 6.38 7.69
CA ILE A 67 -26.76 7.21 7.68
C ILE A 67 -27.09 7.69 6.26
N LEU A 68 -26.11 8.23 5.52
CA LEU A 68 -26.32 8.61 4.11
C LEU A 68 -26.69 7.41 3.24
N ARG A 69 -26.11 6.23 3.52
CA ARG A 69 -26.45 5.00 2.80
C ARG A 69 -27.90 4.60 3.04
N LYS A 70 -28.37 4.62 4.30
CA LYS A 70 -29.77 4.36 4.65
C LYS A 70 -30.73 5.35 3.99
N LEU A 71 -30.41 6.63 4.00
CA LEU A 71 -31.24 7.66 3.34
C LEU A 71 -31.32 7.45 1.82
N ARG A 72 -30.22 7.07 1.18
CA ARG A 72 -30.19 6.74 -0.26
C ARG A 72 -30.98 5.48 -0.60
N GLU A 73 -30.91 4.45 0.24
CA GLU A 73 -31.67 3.21 0.09
C GLU A 73 -33.18 3.47 0.23
N MET A 74 -33.60 4.32 1.19
CA MET A 74 -34.99 4.73 1.38
C MET A 74 -35.54 5.57 0.21
N MET A 75 -34.69 6.40 -0.43
CA MET A 75 -35.08 7.21 -1.59
C MET A 75 -34.97 6.46 -2.93
N SER A 76 -34.41 5.24 -2.96
CA SER A 76 -34.32 4.47 -4.20
C SER A 76 -35.68 3.85 -4.55
N PRO A 77 -36.20 4.03 -5.78
CA PRO A 77 -37.51 3.53 -6.19
C PRO A 77 -37.65 1.99 -6.20
N LYS A 78 -36.57 1.25 -5.91
CA LYS A 78 -36.62 -0.21 -5.71
C LYS A 78 -37.34 -0.62 -4.43
N SER A 79 -37.51 0.27 -3.45
CA SER A 79 -38.32 0.01 -2.24
C SER A 79 -39.83 0.07 -2.50
N ALA A 80 -40.29 0.63 -3.63
CA ALA A 80 -41.71 0.81 -3.92
C ALA A 80 -42.35 -0.42 -4.61
N LYS A 81 -41.60 -1.51 -4.79
CA LYS A 81 -42.05 -2.71 -5.51
C LYS A 81 -41.97 -4.01 -4.69
N LYS A 82 -41.90 -3.91 -3.35
CA LYS A 82 -41.96 -5.06 -2.45
C LYS A 82 -43.19 -4.94 -1.55
#